data_AF-A0A238U7D7-F1
#
_entry.id   AF-A0A238U7D7-F1
#
_cell.length_a   1.000
_cell.length_b   1.000
_cell.length_c   1.000
_cell.angle_alpha   90.00
_cell.angle_beta   90.00
_cell.angle_gamma   90.00
#
_symmetry.space_group_name_H-M   'P 1'
#
loop_
_entity.id
_entity.type
_entity.pdbx_description
1 polymer ?
#
loop_
_entity_poly.entity_id
_entity_poly.type
_entity_poly.pdbx_seq_one_letter_code
_entity_poly.pdbx_strand_id
1 'polypeptide(L)'
;MDKLKEADLYKGELIPISGKLVERYNKCLVKLGFTETKLTSFFIDGIGWSPEVAEEKGEIHYLNNGEANPHCIIITPLQKGLPVYNPFHSFDRELMKQVFKTHQTNIENITRDSAICVDFDQRIDVFYEPLDVLKYKDIIVRFRLVDNLDQAQKEQLELIELFKRDNNFVDEEIHQKLLESANTYGDLRERVIDIKDITFNVDSFFTEAFGGIFVIKSFLSPILVFQDIDAYKEAIKDTSHDVLMYHIGHDQLIEKLQSHLIIEFDLNSEITKRRHERVKKFLLSKHLENTTHEMKDILEDPMLFKSYLNKIDISARKKVMSVDRYLEKKSSGTFVKVEDIIDEEVRVALHSPHSSLKPSEQDLIWKLLVSISPKDVLFLYWYDKEEFYKRYKNWSDSMKDWVIQTIKNNI
;
A
#
# COMPACT_ATOMS: atom_id res chain seq x y z
N MET A 1 3.14 -19.27 7.84
CA MET A 1 3.28 -17.80 8.06
C MET A 1 3.58 -17.48 9.53
N ASP A 2 3.64 -18.51 10.38
CA ASP A 2 3.52 -18.38 11.84
C ASP A 2 4.75 -17.72 12.45
N LYS A 3 5.96 -18.02 11.95
CA LYS A 3 7.18 -17.31 12.33
C LYS A 3 7.10 -15.78 12.18
N LEU A 4 6.41 -15.26 11.14
CA LEU A 4 6.24 -13.80 10.98
C LEU A 4 5.24 -13.24 11.99
N LYS A 5 4.18 -14.00 12.33
CA LYS A 5 3.20 -13.61 13.35
C LYS A 5 3.85 -13.58 14.73
N GLU A 6 4.62 -14.61 15.08
CA GLU A 6 5.39 -14.68 16.32
C GLU A 6 6.43 -13.56 16.44
N ALA A 7 6.99 -13.11 15.30
CA ALA A 7 7.93 -12.01 15.24
C ALA A 7 7.28 -10.61 15.23
N ASP A 8 5.94 -10.53 15.26
CA ASP A 8 5.15 -9.30 15.09
C ASP A 8 5.41 -8.55 13.76
N LEU A 9 5.77 -9.30 12.72
CA LEU A 9 6.06 -8.79 11.38
C LEU A 9 4.91 -9.02 10.39
N TYR A 10 3.79 -9.61 10.82
CA TYR A 10 2.65 -9.92 9.97
C TYR A 10 1.35 -9.38 10.57
N LYS A 11 0.80 -8.34 9.92
CA LYS A 11 -0.56 -7.82 10.19
C LYS A 11 -0.84 -7.52 11.68
N GLY A 12 0.14 -6.97 12.41
CA GLY A 12 0.06 -6.78 13.87
C GLY A 12 -0.83 -5.61 14.34
N GLU A 13 -1.08 -4.60 13.50
CA GLU A 13 -1.81 -3.38 13.88
C GLU A 13 -3.22 -3.35 13.30
N LEU A 14 -4.03 -4.36 13.62
CA LEU A 14 -5.44 -4.43 13.23
C LEU A 14 -6.37 -4.23 14.43
N ILE A 15 -7.57 -3.72 14.18
CA ILE A 15 -8.59 -3.49 15.22
C ILE A 15 -9.55 -4.67 15.26
N PRO A 16 -9.78 -5.29 16.44
CA PRO A 16 -10.82 -6.30 16.59
C PRO A 16 -12.22 -5.69 16.55
N ILE A 17 -13.07 -6.24 15.70
CA ILE A 17 -14.46 -5.85 15.49
C ILE A 17 -15.36 -7.01 15.89
N SER A 18 -16.36 -6.73 16.73
CA SER A 18 -17.31 -7.73 17.22
C SER A 18 -18.65 -7.10 17.62
N GLY A 19 -19.68 -7.94 17.77
CA GLY A 19 -21.01 -7.52 18.22
C GLY A 19 -21.64 -6.47 17.29
N LYS A 20 -22.15 -5.37 17.86
CA LYS A 20 -22.82 -4.30 17.11
C LYS A 20 -21.97 -3.65 16.02
N LEU A 21 -20.64 -3.67 16.15
CA LEU A 21 -19.76 -3.11 15.13
C LEU A 21 -19.77 -3.94 13.84
N VAL A 22 -19.99 -5.25 13.93
CA VAL A 22 -20.17 -6.13 12.77
C VAL A 22 -21.45 -5.77 12.01
N GLU A 23 -22.55 -5.52 12.73
CA GLU A 23 -23.81 -5.09 12.11
C GLU A 23 -23.63 -3.76 11.35
N ARG A 24 -22.95 -2.78 11.95
CA ARG A 24 -22.64 -1.50 11.28
C ARG A 24 -21.76 -1.68 10.06
N TYR A 25 -20.75 -2.55 10.17
CA TYR A 25 -19.86 -2.87 9.07
C TYR A 25 -20.61 -3.53 7.91
N ASN A 26 -21.50 -4.49 8.20
CA ASN A 26 -22.38 -5.11 7.20
C ASN A 26 -23.33 -4.11 6.54
N LYS A 27 -23.91 -3.17 7.30
CA LYS A 27 -24.69 -2.07 6.72
C LYS A 27 -23.85 -1.21 5.76
N CYS A 28 -22.57 -0.97 6.08
CA CYS A 28 -21.66 -0.26 5.16
C CYS A 28 -21.44 -1.06 3.88
N LEU A 29 -21.17 -2.37 4.00
CA LEU A 29 -20.99 -3.26 2.84
C LEU A 29 -22.20 -3.20 1.90
N VAL A 30 -23.41 -3.38 2.45
CA VAL A 30 -24.65 -3.32 1.65
C VAL A 30 -24.84 -1.96 1.00
N LYS A 31 -24.59 -0.86 1.73
CA LYS A 31 -24.70 0.50 1.20
C LYS A 31 -23.71 0.78 0.06
N LEU A 32 -22.55 0.13 0.08
CA LEU A 32 -21.53 0.21 -0.96
C LEU A 32 -21.76 -0.77 -2.12
N GLY A 33 -22.81 -1.59 -2.07
CA GLY A 33 -23.15 -2.57 -3.12
C GLY A 33 -22.54 -3.95 -2.93
N PHE A 34 -21.93 -4.23 -1.78
CA PHE A 34 -21.32 -5.53 -1.44
C PHE A 34 -22.27 -6.42 -0.65
N THR A 35 -21.99 -7.73 -0.64
CA THR A 35 -22.67 -8.69 0.22
C THR A 35 -22.19 -8.61 1.66
N GLU A 36 -23.06 -8.89 2.63
CA GLU A 36 -22.68 -8.98 4.05
C GLU A 36 -21.66 -10.10 4.31
N THR A 37 -20.82 -9.93 5.34
CA THR A 37 -19.99 -11.01 5.87
C THR A 37 -20.80 -11.85 6.86
N LYS A 38 -20.52 -13.16 6.89
CA LYS A 38 -21.09 -14.10 7.86
C LYS A 38 -20.28 -14.21 9.15
N LEU A 39 -19.13 -13.53 9.23
CA LEU A 39 -18.25 -13.56 10.40
C LEU A 39 -18.88 -12.80 11.56
N THR A 40 -18.76 -13.36 12.77
CA THR A 40 -19.25 -12.76 14.02
C THR A 40 -18.21 -11.87 14.70
N SER A 41 -16.94 -12.03 14.33
CA SER A 41 -15.82 -11.18 14.73
C SER A 41 -14.70 -11.29 13.71
N PHE A 42 -14.01 -10.18 13.45
CA PHE A 42 -12.86 -10.10 12.54
C PHE A 42 -12.01 -8.87 12.87
N PHE A 43 -10.87 -8.74 12.20
CA PHE A 43 -9.96 -7.61 12.35
C PHE A 43 -10.01 -6.69 11.13
N ILE A 44 -9.88 -5.38 11.34
CA ILE A 44 -9.82 -4.38 10.26
C ILE A 44 -8.56 -3.51 10.32
N ASP A 45 -8.16 -2.97 9.18
CA ASP A 45 -7.04 -2.04 9.04
C ASP A 45 -7.50 -0.56 8.99
N GLY A 46 -6.58 0.34 8.62
CA GLY A 46 -6.86 1.77 8.54
C GLY A 46 -7.99 2.18 7.59
N ILE A 47 -8.20 1.46 6.47
CA ILE A 47 -9.31 1.74 5.52
C ILE A 47 -10.58 0.94 5.82
N GLY A 48 -10.55 0.09 6.84
CA GLY A 48 -11.64 -0.83 7.16
C GLY A 48 -11.55 -2.16 6.41
N TRP A 49 -10.42 -2.45 5.76
CA TRP A 49 -10.21 -3.73 5.09
C TRP A 49 -9.87 -4.82 6.11
N SER A 50 -10.46 -6.00 5.94
CA SER A 50 -10.27 -7.17 6.79
C SER A 50 -9.65 -8.34 6.02
N PRO A 51 -8.57 -8.94 6.53
CA PRO A 51 -8.00 -10.14 5.93
C PRO A 51 -8.94 -11.35 5.98
N GLU A 52 -9.77 -11.47 7.02
CA GLU A 52 -10.69 -12.60 7.18
C GLU A 52 -11.89 -12.47 6.26
N VAL A 53 -12.43 -11.26 6.08
CA VAL A 53 -13.52 -11.00 5.12
C VAL A 53 -13.02 -11.20 3.68
N ALA A 54 -11.79 -10.78 3.38
CA ALA A 54 -11.17 -11.04 2.07
C ALA A 54 -11.03 -12.55 1.79
N GLU A 55 -10.64 -13.34 2.80
CA GLU A 55 -10.57 -14.80 2.69
C GLU A 55 -11.95 -15.44 2.53
N GLU A 56 -12.97 -14.99 3.27
CA GLU A 56 -14.36 -15.46 3.14
C GLU A 56 -14.90 -15.22 1.72
N LYS A 57 -14.63 -14.04 1.16
CA LYS A 57 -15.13 -13.63 -0.16
C LYS A 57 -14.28 -14.16 -1.32
N GLY A 58 -13.07 -14.64 -1.03
CA GLY A 58 -12.10 -15.07 -2.05
C GLY A 58 -11.54 -13.92 -2.88
N GLU A 59 -11.63 -12.68 -2.39
CA GLU A 59 -11.24 -11.46 -3.12
C GLU A 59 -10.45 -10.53 -2.21
N ILE A 60 -9.22 -10.20 -2.61
CA ILE A 60 -8.32 -9.36 -1.80
C ILE A 60 -8.88 -7.94 -1.69
N HIS A 61 -9.35 -7.34 -2.79
CA HIS A 61 -9.84 -5.97 -2.83
C HIS A 61 -11.38 -5.90 -2.77
N TYR A 62 -12.01 -6.65 -1.87
CA TYR A 62 -13.47 -6.74 -1.77
C TYR A 62 -14.19 -5.41 -1.45
N LEU A 63 -13.46 -4.37 -1.03
CA LEU A 63 -14.00 -3.01 -0.83
C LEU A 63 -14.00 -2.17 -2.10
N ASN A 64 -13.54 -2.72 -3.23
CA ASN A 64 -13.50 -2.02 -4.49
C ASN A 64 -14.59 -2.56 -5.41
N ASN A 65 -15.38 -1.66 -6.02
CA ASN A 65 -16.28 -2.02 -7.10
C ASN A 65 -15.50 -1.95 -8.43
N GLY A 66 -14.89 -3.08 -8.81
CA GLY A 66 -13.94 -3.14 -9.90
C GLY A 66 -12.66 -2.37 -9.57
N GLU A 67 -11.91 -1.97 -10.60
CA GLU A 67 -10.60 -1.33 -10.44
C GLU A 67 -10.68 0.19 -10.23
N ALA A 68 -11.78 0.83 -10.65
CA ALA A 68 -11.92 2.30 -10.62
C ALA A 68 -12.50 2.86 -9.31
N ASN A 69 -13.25 2.05 -8.55
CA ASN A 69 -14.06 2.55 -7.44
C ASN A 69 -13.64 1.93 -6.10
N PRO A 70 -12.53 2.39 -5.48
CA PRO A 70 -12.15 1.98 -4.14
C PRO A 70 -13.00 2.69 -3.09
N HIS A 71 -13.42 1.92 -2.08
CA HIS A 71 -14.17 2.43 -0.95
C HIS A 71 -13.43 2.16 0.36
N CYS A 72 -13.77 2.96 1.36
CA CYS A 72 -13.29 2.80 2.71
C CYS A 72 -14.48 2.76 3.68
N ILE A 73 -14.31 2.00 4.76
CA ILE A 73 -15.29 1.90 5.83
C ILE A 73 -14.64 2.39 7.13
N ILE A 74 -15.18 3.47 7.69
CA ILE A 74 -14.75 4.02 8.98
C ILE A 74 -15.82 3.73 10.02
N ILE A 75 -15.51 2.84 10.96
CA ILE A 75 -16.42 2.45 12.05
C ILE A 75 -15.93 2.86 13.44
N THR A 76 -14.68 3.30 13.57
CA THR A 76 -14.08 3.67 14.86
C THR A 76 -12.98 4.72 14.69
N PRO A 77 -12.81 5.66 15.64
CA PRO A 77 -11.70 6.61 15.61
C PRO A 77 -10.34 5.92 15.80
N LEU A 78 -10.31 4.69 16.30
CA LEU A 78 -9.09 3.89 16.48
C LEU A 78 -8.41 3.56 15.14
N GLN A 79 -9.11 3.68 14.00
CA GLN A 79 -8.51 3.50 12.68
C GLN A 79 -7.49 4.61 12.34
N LYS A 80 -7.48 5.72 13.09
CA LYS A 80 -6.56 6.83 12.89
C LYS A 80 -5.11 6.37 13.04
N GLY A 81 -4.35 6.52 11.95
CA GLY A 81 -2.91 6.28 11.94
C GLY A 81 -2.52 4.80 11.78
N LEU A 82 -3.49 3.89 11.65
CA LEU A 82 -3.21 2.49 11.37
C LEU A 82 -2.69 2.27 9.95
N PRO A 83 -1.90 1.21 9.74
CA PRO A 83 -1.41 0.86 8.42
C PRO A 83 -2.55 0.42 7.51
N VAL A 84 -2.38 0.71 6.22
CA VAL A 84 -3.20 0.17 5.13
C VAL A 84 -2.40 -0.95 4.49
N TYR A 85 -2.86 -2.20 4.67
CA TYR A 85 -2.06 -3.37 4.30
C TYR A 85 -2.09 -3.64 2.80
N ASN A 86 -3.26 -3.53 2.18
CA ASN A 86 -3.46 -3.78 0.74
C ASN A 86 -4.05 -2.53 0.06
N PRO A 87 -3.28 -1.42 -0.01
CA PRO A 87 -3.73 -0.24 -0.74
C PRO A 87 -3.85 -0.58 -2.23
N PHE A 88 -4.96 -0.20 -2.86
CA PHE A 88 -5.13 -0.39 -4.30
C PHE A 88 -4.37 0.69 -5.08
N HIS A 89 -4.24 1.88 -4.48
CA HIS A 89 -3.40 2.96 -4.95
C HIS A 89 -2.35 3.36 -3.92
N SER A 90 -1.14 3.72 -4.36
CA SER A 90 -0.07 4.13 -3.43
C SER A 90 -0.43 5.35 -2.56
N PHE A 91 -1.35 6.20 -3.02
CA PHE A 91 -1.80 7.39 -2.29
C PHE A 91 -2.90 7.10 -1.24
N ASP A 92 -3.51 5.90 -1.19
CA ASP A 92 -4.60 5.58 -0.26
C ASP A 92 -4.21 5.86 1.21
N ARG A 93 -2.95 5.56 1.54
CA ARG A 93 -2.38 5.81 2.88
C ARG A 93 -2.35 7.28 3.24
N GLU A 94 -1.99 8.14 2.30
CA GLU A 94 -1.91 9.58 2.52
C GLU A 94 -3.30 10.20 2.56
N LEU A 95 -4.19 9.74 1.69
CA LEU A 95 -5.58 10.13 1.65
C LEU A 95 -6.27 9.84 3.00
N MET A 96 -6.07 8.64 3.57
CA MET A 96 -6.60 8.32 4.89
C MET A 96 -6.04 9.21 6.01
N LYS A 97 -4.74 9.54 5.97
CA LYS A 97 -4.14 10.48 6.92
C LYS A 97 -4.81 11.86 6.80
N GLN A 98 -5.11 12.32 5.59
CA GLN A 98 -5.78 13.59 5.36
C GLN A 98 -7.24 13.59 5.82
N VAL A 99 -7.98 12.50 5.57
CA VAL A 99 -9.36 12.31 6.06
C VAL A 99 -9.41 12.44 7.58
N PHE A 100 -8.59 11.67 8.30
CA PHE A 100 -8.55 11.73 9.75
C PHE A 100 -8.02 13.06 10.29
N LYS A 101 -7.08 13.72 9.59
CA LYS A 101 -6.58 15.04 9.99
C LYS A 101 -7.65 16.13 9.86
N THR A 102 -8.48 16.06 8.82
CA THR A 102 -9.48 17.10 8.51
C THR A 102 -10.76 16.92 9.31
N HIS A 103 -11.23 15.68 9.47
CA HIS A 103 -12.54 15.36 10.04
C HIS A 103 -12.49 14.58 11.35
N GLN A 104 -11.39 14.69 12.12
CA GLN A 104 -11.21 13.93 13.36
C GLN A 104 -12.43 14.01 14.29
N THR A 105 -12.88 15.22 14.61
CA THR A 105 -14.00 15.44 15.53
C THR A 105 -15.32 14.90 14.99
N ASN A 106 -15.56 15.03 13.68
CA ASN A 106 -16.74 14.45 13.05
C ASN A 106 -16.73 12.93 13.12
N ILE A 107 -15.59 12.29 12.78
CA ILE A 107 -15.43 10.84 12.84
C ILE A 107 -15.66 10.35 14.28
N GLU A 108 -15.04 10.97 15.27
CA GLU A 108 -15.21 10.63 16.69
C GLU A 108 -16.66 10.79 17.17
N ASN A 109 -17.41 11.75 16.62
CA ASN A 109 -18.81 11.95 16.97
C ASN A 109 -19.71 10.91 16.31
N ILE A 110 -19.57 10.72 15.00
CA ILE A 110 -20.45 9.85 14.19
C ILE A 110 -20.26 8.36 14.52
N THR A 111 -19.02 7.92 14.71
CA THR A 111 -18.70 6.50 14.91
C THR A 111 -19.15 5.94 16.28
N ARG A 112 -19.67 6.78 17.19
CA ARG A 112 -20.24 6.34 18.47
C ARG A 112 -21.43 5.39 18.25
N ASP A 113 -22.34 5.78 17.36
CA ASP A 113 -23.62 5.11 17.11
C ASP A 113 -23.81 4.66 15.66
N SER A 114 -23.00 5.18 14.73
CA SER A 114 -23.07 4.84 13.30
C SER A 114 -21.69 4.53 12.72
N ALA A 115 -21.60 4.50 11.39
CA ALA A 115 -20.42 4.26 10.58
C ALA A 115 -20.44 5.17 9.34
N ILE A 116 -19.25 5.38 8.78
CA ILE A 116 -19.05 6.26 7.63
C ILE A 116 -18.53 5.39 6.47
N CYS A 117 -19.29 5.38 5.38
CA CYS A 117 -18.80 4.90 4.09
C CYS A 117 -18.07 6.05 3.41
N VAL A 118 -16.85 5.80 2.96
CA VAL A 118 -16.03 6.76 2.23
C VAL A 118 -15.85 6.25 0.81
N ASP A 119 -16.10 7.13 -0.15
CA ASP A 119 -16.09 6.85 -1.57
C ASP A 119 -15.00 7.73 -2.21
N PHE A 120 -14.03 7.10 -2.88
CA PHE A 120 -12.93 7.79 -3.55
C PHE A 120 -13.28 8.01 -5.01
N ASP A 121 -14.07 9.05 -5.25
CA ASP A 121 -14.56 9.40 -6.58
C ASP A 121 -13.44 10.04 -7.42
N GLN A 122 -12.94 9.26 -8.38
CA GLN A 122 -11.93 9.69 -9.35
C GLN A 122 -12.56 10.31 -10.61
N ARG A 123 -13.89 10.41 -10.66
CA ARG A 123 -14.71 10.76 -11.84
C ARG A 123 -14.52 9.78 -13.00
N ILE A 124 -14.28 8.51 -12.66
CA ILE A 124 -14.10 7.41 -13.60
C ILE A 124 -15.06 6.31 -13.15
N ASP A 125 -16.08 6.05 -13.96
CA ASP A 125 -17.07 5.03 -13.60
C ASP A 125 -16.47 3.62 -13.69
N VAL A 126 -15.75 3.34 -14.78
CA VAL A 126 -15.15 2.04 -15.10
C VAL A 126 -13.90 2.26 -15.95
N PHE A 127 -12.88 1.41 -15.75
CA PHE A 127 -11.73 1.31 -16.63
C PHE A 127 -12.03 0.42 -17.84
N TYR A 128 -11.70 0.92 -19.03
CA TYR A 128 -11.82 0.15 -20.26
C TYR A 128 -10.46 -0.21 -20.83
N GLU A 129 -9.49 0.70 -20.73
CA GLU A 129 -8.17 0.55 -21.33
C GLU A 129 -7.08 0.94 -20.32
N PRO A 130 -5.87 0.33 -20.37
CA PRO A 130 -4.81 0.61 -19.41
C PRO A 130 -4.40 2.08 -19.31
N LEU A 131 -4.54 2.87 -20.38
CA LEU A 131 -4.21 4.29 -20.38
C LEU A 131 -5.27 5.17 -19.70
N ASP A 132 -6.43 4.63 -19.35
CA ASP A 132 -7.42 5.34 -18.55
C ASP A 132 -6.86 5.78 -17.17
N VAL A 133 -5.80 5.14 -16.69
CA VAL A 133 -5.07 5.56 -15.47
C VAL A 133 -4.44 6.95 -15.60
N LEU A 134 -4.32 7.52 -16.80
CA LEU A 134 -3.89 8.90 -17.00
C LEU A 134 -4.99 9.92 -16.70
N LYS A 135 -6.26 9.49 -16.63
CA LYS A 135 -7.40 10.36 -16.31
C LYS A 135 -7.38 10.81 -14.85
N TYR A 136 -6.64 10.14 -13.98
CA TYR A 136 -6.44 10.54 -12.58
C TYR A 136 -5.78 11.91 -12.47
N LYS A 137 -6.56 12.90 -12.03
CA LYS A 137 -6.04 14.23 -11.67
C LYS A 137 -6.33 14.55 -10.22
N ASP A 138 -7.61 14.58 -9.88
CA ASP A 138 -8.09 14.89 -8.55
C ASP A 138 -9.06 13.79 -8.11
N ILE A 139 -9.00 13.44 -6.83
CA ILE A 139 -9.92 12.51 -6.18
C ILE A 139 -10.81 13.32 -5.25
N ILE A 140 -12.12 13.13 -5.38
CA ILE A 140 -13.11 13.67 -4.46
C ILE A 140 -13.44 12.58 -3.46
N VAL A 141 -13.01 12.78 -2.21
CA VAL A 141 -13.37 11.92 -1.10
C VAL A 141 -14.75 12.32 -0.61
N ARG A 142 -15.75 11.49 -0.90
CA ARG A 142 -17.14 11.69 -0.50
C ARG A 142 -17.48 10.86 0.73
N PHE A 143 -18.27 11.42 1.61
CA PHE A 143 -18.68 10.76 2.85
C PHE A 143 -20.16 10.46 2.83
N ARG A 144 -20.53 9.21 3.13
CA ARG A 144 -21.92 8.78 3.24
C ARG A 144 -22.14 8.11 4.59
N LEU A 145 -23.08 8.62 5.36
CA LEU A 145 -23.42 8.06 6.67
C LEU A 145 -24.31 6.83 6.53
N VAL A 146 -24.10 5.81 7.36
CA VAL A 146 -25.04 4.70 7.47
C VAL A 146 -26.34 5.17 8.14
N ASP A 147 -27.46 4.55 7.76
CA ASP A 147 -28.82 4.87 8.25
C ASP A 147 -29.35 6.28 7.88
N ASN A 148 -28.72 6.97 6.91
CA ASN A 148 -29.12 8.31 6.45
C ASN A 148 -29.30 9.30 7.61
N LEU A 149 -28.37 9.27 8.58
CA LEU A 149 -28.38 10.16 9.75
C LEU A 149 -28.50 11.65 9.39
N ASP A 150 -27.96 12.03 8.24
CA ASP A 150 -28.07 13.37 7.65
C ASP A 150 -29.53 13.75 7.35
N GLN A 151 -30.28 12.83 6.74
CA GLN A 151 -31.70 13.00 6.47
C GLN A 151 -32.52 12.95 7.77
N ALA A 152 -32.21 12.02 8.67
CA ALA A 152 -32.87 11.89 9.96
C ALA A 152 -32.70 13.14 10.84
N GLN A 153 -31.53 13.79 10.79
CA GLN A 153 -31.31 15.06 11.50
C GLN A 153 -32.17 16.18 10.91
N LYS A 154 -32.23 16.30 9.58
CA LYS A 154 -33.07 17.32 8.93
C LYS A 154 -34.53 17.16 9.34
N GLU A 155 -35.05 15.94 9.28
CA GLU A 155 -36.42 15.62 9.70
C GLU A 155 -36.65 15.93 11.19
N GLN A 156 -35.69 15.59 12.06
CA GLN A 156 -35.80 15.90 13.49
C GLN A 156 -35.79 17.41 13.75
N LEU A 157 -34.98 18.19 13.04
CA LEU A 157 -34.97 19.65 13.13
C LEU A 157 -36.27 20.27 12.60
N GLU A 158 -36.82 19.76 11.49
CA GLU A 158 -38.13 20.18 10.97
C GLU A 158 -39.26 19.87 11.97
N LEU A 159 -39.23 18.70 12.61
CA LEU A 159 -40.19 18.34 13.67
C LEU A 159 -40.08 19.28 14.88
N ILE A 160 -38.88 19.72 15.23
CA ILE A 160 -38.67 20.67 16.33
C ILE A 160 -39.18 22.07 15.97
N GLU A 161 -38.92 22.52 14.75
CA GLU A 161 -39.46 23.80 14.28
C GLU A 161 -40.99 23.75 14.18
N LEU A 162 -41.56 22.61 13.76
CA LEU A 162 -42.99 22.38 13.81
C LEU A 162 -43.52 22.40 15.25
N PHE A 163 -42.84 21.73 16.19
CA PHE A 163 -43.20 21.69 17.61
C PHE A 163 -43.18 23.09 18.26
N LYS A 164 -42.19 23.93 17.90
CA LYS A 164 -42.07 25.31 18.40
C LYS A 164 -43.09 26.28 17.79
N ARG A 165 -43.77 25.89 16.72
CA ARG A 165 -44.69 26.76 15.98
C ARG A 165 -46.07 26.77 16.61
N ASP A 166 -46.62 27.97 16.83
CA ASP A 166 -47.96 28.20 17.35
C ASP A 166 -48.24 27.41 18.65
N ASN A 167 -49.29 26.58 18.68
CA ASN A 167 -49.68 25.75 19.82
C ASN A 167 -49.32 24.26 19.63
N ASN A 168 -48.42 23.93 18.69
CA ASN A 168 -48.07 22.54 18.39
C ASN A 168 -47.37 21.81 19.55
N PHE A 169 -46.91 22.54 20.57
CA PHE A 169 -46.31 21.98 21.78
C PHE A 169 -47.29 21.19 22.66
N VAL A 170 -48.60 21.24 22.40
CA VAL A 170 -49.59 20.38 23.07
C VAL A 170 -50.04 19.19 22.20
N ASP A 171 -49.56 19.10 20.97
CA ASP A 171 -49.94 18.04 20.04
C ASP A 171 -49.18 16.73 20.38
N GLU A 172 -49.92 15.76 20.89
CA GLU A 172 -49.38 14.44 21.27
C GLU A 172 -48.84 13.64 20.07
N GLU A 173 -49.33 13.87 18.84
CA GLU A 173 -48.78 13.21 17.65
C GLU A 173 -47.37 13.71 17.34
N ILE A 174 -47.11 15.02 17.51
CA ILE A 174 -45.79 15.60 17.31
C ILE A 174 -44.83 15.11 18.39
N HIS A 175 -45.29 15.01 19.65
CA HIS A 175 -44.51 14.41 20.73
C HIS A 175 -44.10 12.97 20.40
N GLN A 176 -45.04 12.17 19.90
CA GLN A 176 -44.78 10.78 19.56
C GLN A 176 -43.75 10.66 18.43
N LYS A 177 -43.88 11.46 17.36
CA LYS A 177 -42.90 11.49 16.26
C LYS A 177 -41.50 11.90 16.73
N LEU A 178 -41.40 12.89 17.63
CA LEU A 178 -40.12 13.29 18.23
C LEU A 178 -39.52 12.18 19.10
N LEU A 179 -40.33 11.50 19.91
CA LEU A 179 -39.88 10.39 20.75
C LEU A 179 -39.44 9.18 19.91
N GLU A 180 -40.17 8.84 18.86
CA GLU A 180 -39.80 7.77 17.93
C GLU A 180 -38.45 8.09 17.25
N SER A 181 -38.31 9.31 16.72
CA SER A 181 -37.05 9.79 16.14
C SER A 181 -35.88 9.69 17.13
N ALA A 182 -36.07 10.18 18.37
CA ALA A 182 -35.03 10.16 19.40
C ALA A 182 -34.68 8.74 19.88
N ASN A 183 -35.66 7.83 19.95
CA ASN A 183 -35.41 6.44 20.34
C ASN A 183 -34.68 5.65 19.24
N THR A 184 -34.94 5.96 17.97
CA THR A 184 -34.29 5.27 16.84
C THR A 184 -32.90 5.80 16.56
N TYR A 185 -32.71 7.12 16.51
CA TYR A 185 -31.47 7.76 16.05
C TYR A 185 -30.68 8.49 17.14
N GLY A 186 -31.26 8.62 18.35
CA GLY A 186 -30.72 9.48 19.40
C GLY A 186 -31.09 10.95 19.20
N ASP A 187 -30.55 11.80 20.07
CA ASP A 187 -30.70 13.25 19.97
C ASP A 187 -29.68 13.82 18.97
N LEU A 188 -30.16 14.30 17.82
CA LEU A 188 -29.34 14.83 16.73
C LEU A 188 -29.31 16.35 16.70
N ARG A 189 -29.99 17.06 17.61
CA ARG A 189 -30.22 18.52 17.55
C ARG A 189 -28.95 19.35 17.50
N GLU A 190 -27.98 19.01 18.35
CA GLU A 190 -26.71 19.74 18.47
C GLU A 190 -25.55 18.98 17.81
N ARG A 191 -25.87 17.91 17.09
CA ARG A 191 -24.86 16.99 16.58
C ARG A 191 -24.27 17.48 15.27
N VAL A 192 -22.96 17.68 15.23
CA VAL A 192 -22.27 18.05 13.98
C VAL A 192 -22.00 16.78 13.16
N ILE A 193 -22.90 16.48 12.22
CA ILE A 193 -22.80 15.31 11.31
C ILE A 193 -22.44 15.68 9.87
N ASP A 194 -22.38 16.98 9.54
CA ASP A 194 -21.94 17.45 8.23
C ASP A 194 -20.44 17.17 8.05
N ILE A 195 -20.10 16.29 7.10
CA ILE A 195 -18.72 16.03 6.67
C ILE A 195 -18.57 16.55 5.25
N LYS A 196 -17.68 17.51 5.08
CA LYS A 196 -17.38 18.11 3.77
C LYS A 196 -16.50 17.18 2.95
N ASP A 197 -16.73 17.17 1.64
CA ASP A 197 -15.86 16.45 0.71
C ASP A 197 -14.44 17.00 0.73
N ILE A 198 -13.46 16.12 0.54
CA ILE A 198 -12.04 16.49 0.42
C ILE A 198 -11.64 16.32 -1.05
N THR A 199 -11.01 17.35 -1.62
CA THR A 199 -10.32 17.23 -2.91
C THR A 199 -8.84 16.91 -2.66
N PHE A 200 -8.39 15.80 -3.21
CA PHE A 200 -7.00 15.33 -3.13
C PHE A 200 -6.37 15.36 -4.52
N ASN A 201 -5.25 16.06 -4.68
CA ASN A 201 -4.52 16.09 -5.95
C ASN A 201 -3.54 14.91 -6.02
N VAL A 202 -3.60 14.16 -7.11
CA VAL A 202 -2.79 12.96 -7.30
C VAL A 202 -1.56 13.26 -8.15
N ASP A 203 -0.40 13.24 -7.51
CA ASP A 203 0.93 13.31 -8.14
C ASP A 203 1.25 11.97 -8.85
N SER A 204 2.52 11.55 -8.83
CA SER A 204 2.93 10.22 -9.27
C SER A 204 2.39 9.14 -8.32
N PHE A 205 1.94 8.01 -8.86
CA PHE A 205 1.32 6.95 -8.05
C PHE A 205 1.50 5.57 -8.67
N PHE A 206 1.19 4.54 -7.89
CA PHE A 206 1.04 3.17 -8.35
C PHE A 206 -0.42 2.73 -8.17
N THR A 207 -0.94 1.91 -9.08
CA THR A 207 -2.24 1.26 -8.99
C THR A 207 -2.13 -0.23 -9.31
N GLU A 208 -2.89 -1.07 -8.60
CA GLU A 208 -3.02 -2.51 -8.89
C GLU A 208 -3.90 -2.78 -10.13
N ALA A 209 -4.57 -1.75 -10.67
CA ALA A 209 -5.36 -1.85 -11.91
C ALA A 209 -4.53 -2.42 -13.07
N PHE A 210 -5.17 -3.23 -13.92
CA PHE A 210 -4.53 -3.91 -15.05
C PHE A 210 -3.27 -4.71 -14.68
N GLY A 211 -3.21 -5.27 -13.46
CA GLY A 211 -2.08 -6.07 -12.99
C GLY A 211 -0.85 -5.27 -12.55
N GLY A 212 -1.01 -3.96 -12.32
CA GLY A 212 0.03 -3.13 -11.71
C GLY A 212 0.64 -2.12 -12.68
N ILE A 213 0.38 -0.83 -12.45
CA ILE A 213 0.94 0.28 -13.25
C ILE A 213 1.53 1.35 -12.34
N PHE A 214 2.78 1.72 -12.59
CA PHE A 214 3.40 2.92 -12.02
C PHE A 214 3.20 4.10 -12.97
N VAL A 215 2.64 5.18 -12.47
CA VAL A 215 2.41 6.44 -13.19
C VAL A 215 3.33 7.51 -12.61
N ILE A 216 4.38 7.88 -13.34
CA ILE A 216 5.35 8.89 -12.91
C ILE A 216 5.10 10.17 -13.70
N LYS A 217 4.51 11.18 -13.06
CA LYS A 217 4.07 12.44 -13.69
C LYS A 217 5.09 13.58 -13.63
N SER A 218 6.11 13.46 -12.78
CA SER A 218 6.97 14.58 -12.35
C SER A 218 8.02 15.04 -13.38
N PHE A 219 7.83 14.71 -14.67
CA PHE A 219 8.81 14.91 -15.75
C PHE A 219 8.15 15.47 -17.02
N LEU A 220 8.97 15.90 -17.97
CA LEU A 220 8.54 16.49 -19.26
C LEU A 220 7.47 15.66 -19.98
N SER A 221 7.62 14.34 -19.97
CA SER A 221 6.62 13.38 -20.45
C SER A 221 6.37 12.35 -19.34
N PRO A 222 5.10 12.05 -18.99
CA PRO A 222 4.80 11.03 -18.01
C PRO A 222 5.39 9.67 -18.41
N ILE A 223 5.89 8.93 -17.42
CA ILE A 223 6.42 7.58 -17.62
C ILE A 223 5.46 6.58 -16.98
N LEU A 224 4.97 5.64 -17.78
CA LEU A 224 4.19 4.49 -17.35
C LEU A 224 5.08 3.24 -17.31
N VAL A 225 5.13 2.58 -16.16
CA VAL A 225 5.79 1.28 -16.03
C VAL A 225 4.76 0.22 -15.67
N PHE A 226 4.59 -0.74 -16.57
CA PHE A 226 3.64 -1.84 -16.44
C PHE A 226 4.33 -3.06 -15.83
N GLN A 227 3.70 -3.66 -14.82
CA GLN A 227 4.11 -4.95 -14.27
C GLN A 227 3.57 -6.10 -15.12
N ASP A 228 2.36 -5.98 -15.64
CA ASP A 228 1.77 -6.96 -16.54
C ASP A 228 2.14 -6.70 -18.01
N ILE A 229 2.51 -7.77 -18.71
CA ILE A 229 2.99 -7.69 -20.09
C ILE A 229 1.85 -7.52 -21.09
N ASP A 230 0.65 -8.03 -20.80
CA ASP A 230 -0.48 -7.97 -21.71
C ASP A 230 -1.15 -6.58 -21.64
N ALA A 231 -1.27 -6.01 -20.44
CA ALA A 231 -1.64 -4.61 -20.25
C ALA A 231 -0.69 -3.66 -21.01
N TYR A 232 0.63 -3.90 -20.94
CA TYR A 232 1.62 -3.15 -21.72
C TYR A 232 1.38 -3.25 -23.23
N LYS A 233 1.20 -4.47 -23.76
CA LYS A 233 0.97 -4.69 -25.20
C LYS A 233 -0.30 -4.05 -25.70
N GLU A 234 -1.31 -3.93 -24.86
CA GLU A 234 -2.54 -3.22 -25.17
C GLU A 234 -2.30 -1.70 -25.20
N ALA A 235 -1.68 -1.16 -24.15
CA ALA A 235 -1.41 0.27 -24.02
C ALA A 235 -0.59 0.86 -25.19
N ILE A 236 0.45 0.16 -25.65
CA ILE A 236 1.32 0.66 -26.73
C ILE A 236 0.65 0.78 -28.10
N LYS A 237 -0.56 0.22 -28.27
CA LYS A 237 -1.33 0.37 -29.51
C LYS A 237 -1.98 1.75 -29.60
N ASP A 238 -2.23 2.37 -28.45
CA ASP A 238 -2.75 3.72 -28.40
C ASP A 238 -1.61 4.73 -28.52
N THR A 239 -1.73 5.59 -29.53
CA THR A 239 -0.76 6.66 -29.85
C THR A 239 -1.33 8.05 -29.60
N SER A 240 -2.52 8.14 -29.00
CA SER A 240 -3.20 9.40 -28.72
C SER A 240 -2.58 10.16 -27.54
N HIS A 241 -1.83 9.46 -26.67
CA HIS A 241 -1.20 10.01 -25.48
C HIS A 241 0.31 10.20 -25.68
N ASP A 242 0.84 11.37 -25.34
CA ASP A 242 2.28 11.64 -25.32
C ASP A 242 2.89 11.16 -23.99
N VAL A 243 3.13 9.85 -23.88
CA VAL A 243 3.67 9.20 -22.69
C VAL A 243 4.76 8.18 -23.04
N LEU A 244 5.72 8.00 -22.14
CA LEU A 244 6.72 6.95 -22.26
C LEU A 244 6.23 5.69 -21.58
N MET A 245 6.17 4.58 -22.29
CA MET A 245 5.65 3.31 -21.77
C MET A 245 6.76 2.25 -21.73
N TYR A 246 6.87 1.56 -20.60
CA TYR A 246 7.83 0.47 -20.41
C TYR A 246 7.17 -0.69 -19.66
N HIS A 247 7.56 -1.92 -20.00
CA HIS A 247 7.34 -3.06 -19.12
C HIS A 247 8.49 -3.16 -18.12
N ILE A 248 8.21 -3.64 -16.90
CA ILE A 248 9.19 -3.75 -15.81
C ILE A 248 10.43 -4.58 -16.16
N GLY A 249 10.28 -5.52 -17.09
CA GLY A 249 11.37 -6.37 -17.59
C GLY A 249 12.14 -5.80 -18.78
N HIS A 250 11.93 -4.55 -19.19
CA HIS A 250 12.70 -3.93 -20.27
C HIS A 250 14.06 -3.42 -19.78
N ASP A 251 15.15 -3.85 -20.43
CA ASP A 251 16.52 -3.45 -20.07
C ASP A 251 16.71 -1.92 -20.12
N GLN A 252 16.08 -1.25 -21.08
CA GLN A 252 16.16 0.20 -21.29
C GLN A 252 15.49 1.02 -20.18
N LEU A 253 14.62 0.41 -19.35
CA LEU A 253 13.90 1.13 -18.31
C LEU A 253 14.87 1.79 -17.32
N ILE A 254 15.88 1.06 -16.85
CA ILE A 254 16.84 1.56 -15.86
C ILE A 254 17.64 2.73 -16.42
N GLU A 255 18.12 2.61 -17.66
CA GLU A 255 18.83 3.70 -18.34
C GLU A 255 17.95 4.95 -18.46
N LYS A 256 16.66 4.76 -18.79
CA LYS A 256 15.72 5.87 -18.93
C LYS A 256 15.47 6.56 -17.58
N LEU A 257 15.22 5.80 -16.53
CA LEU A 257 15.02 6.33 -15.17
C LEU A 257 16.26 7.09 -14.68
N GLN A 258 17.46 6.59 -14.95
CA GLN A 258 18.71 7.30 -14.63
C GLN A 258 18.85 8.60 -15.44
N SER A 259 18.60 8.56 -16.76
CA SER A 259 18.74 9.72 -17.64
C SER A 259 17.82 10.89 -17.25
N HIS A 260 16.69 10.59 -16.62
CA HIS A 260 15.72 11.56 -16.12
C HIS A 260 15.92 11.93 -14.65
N LEU A 261 17.00 11.48 -14.00
CA LEU A 261 17.27 11.73 -12.57
C LEU A 261 16.14 11.24 -11.65
N ILE A 262 15.49 10.12 -12.01
CA ILE A 262 14.51 9.44 -11.16
C ILE A 262 15.22 8.52 -10.17
N ILE A 263 16.28 7.85 -10.66
CA ILE A 263 17.10 6.95 -9.86
C ILE A 263 18.57 7.32 -10.01
N GLU A 264 19.35 6.94 -9.01
CA GLU A 264 20.80 7.11 -8.98
C GLU A 264 21.49 5.83 -8.50
N PHE A 265 22.79 5.75 -8.78
CA PHE A 265 23.65 4.68 -8.32
C PHE A 265 24.85 5.27 -7.59
N ASP A 266 24.72 5.45 -6.27
CA ASP A 266 25.81 5.92 -5.41
C ASP A 266 26.27 4.85 -4.44
N LEU A 267 27.48 4.32 -4.67
CA LEU A 267 28.13 3.34 -3.80
C LEU A 267 28.70 3.95 -2.50
N ASN A 268 28.81 5.27 -2.41
CA ASN A 268 29.37 5.93 -1.23
C ASN A 268 28.31 6.15 -0.14
N SER A 269 27.04 6.25 -0.54
CA SER A 269 25.87 6.31 0.33
C SER A 269 25.84 5.17 1.35
N GLU A 270 25.56 5.53 2.61
CA GLU A 270 25.40 4.59 3.72
C GLU A 270 24.23 3.61 3.47
N ILE A 271 23.16 4.09 2.83
CA ILE A 271 22.02 3.25 2.46
C ILE A 271 22.50 2.17 1.51
N THR A 272 23.19 2.54 0.43
CA THR A 272 23.68 1.59 -0.59
C THR A 272 24.63 0.56 0.00
N LYS A 273 25.53 0.95 0.92
CA LYS A 273 26.43 0.02 1.62
C LYS A 273 25.67 -1.03 2.44
N ARG A 274 24.68 -0.60 3.22
CA ARG A 274 23.84 -1.54 4.01
C ARG A 274 23.02 -2.45 3.11
N ARG A 275 22.49 -1.92 2.00
CA ARG A 275 21.76 -2.69 0.99
C ARG A 275 22.67 -3.71 0.30
N HIS A 276 23.90 -3.33 -0.06
CA HIS A 276 24.92 -4.23 -0.63
C HIS A 276 25.15 -5.44 0.26
N GLU A 277 25.38 -5.25 1.57
CA GLU A 277 25.56 -6.38 2.49
C GLU A 277 24.37 -7.36 2.48
N ARG A 278 23.13 -6.85 2.47
CA ARG A 278 21.93 -7.69 2.42
C ARG A 278 21.75 -8.39 1.07
N VAL A 279 21.94 -7.68 -0.04
CA VAL A 279 21.85 -8.22 -1.40
C VAL A 279 22.91 -9.30 -1.61
N LYS A 280 24.15 -9.06 -1.14
CA LYS A 280 25.25 -10.02 -1.18
C LYS A 280 24.90 -11.31 -0.42
N LYS A 281 24.37 -11.20 0.80
CA LYS A 281 23.90 -12.36 1.58
C LYS A 281 22.75 -13.10 0.88
N PHE A 282 21.77 -12.37 0.35
CA PHE A 282 20.66 -12.95 -0.41
C PHE A 282 21.11 -13.67 -1.69
N LEU A 283 22.11 -13.14 -2.40
CA LEU A 283 22.65 -13.80 -3.59
C LEU A 283 23.41 -15.06 -3.22
N LEU A 284 24.21 -15.04 -2.15
CA LEU A 284 24.89 -16.26 -1.68
C LEU A 284 23.88 -17.33 -1.30
N SER A 285 22.78 -16.97 -0.64
CA SER A 285 21.78 -17.93 -0.16
C SER A 285 21.13 -18.76 -1.28
N LYS A 286 21.05 -18.22 -2.50
CA LYS A 286 20.57 -18.95 -3.69
C LYS A 286 21.48 -20.07 -4.16
N HIS A 287 22.75 -20.09 -3.72
CA HIS A 287 23.74 -21.09 -4.11
C HIS A 287 24.08 -22.07 -2.95
N LEU A 288 23.39 -21.95 -1.82
CA LEU A 288 23.60 -22.80 -0.65
C LEU A 288 22.73 -24.06 -0.78
N GLU A 289 23.32 -25.11 -1.33
CA GLU A 289 22.72 -26.45 -1.43
C GLU A 289 23.46 -27.44 -0.52
N ASN A 290 22.73 -28.34 0.14
CA ASN A 290 23.30 -29.42 0.98
C ASN A 290 24.33 -28.91 2.02
N THR A 291 23.99 -27.84 2.74
CA THR A 291 24.89 -27.22 3.72
C THR A 291 24.98 -28.04 5.00
N THR A 292 26.15 -28.04 5.64
CA THR A 292 26.35 -28.68 6.96
C THR A 292 25.97 -27.77 8.12
N HIS A 293 25.85 -26.47 7.84
CA HIS A 293 25.45 -25.44 8.79
C HIS A 293 24.12 -24.83 8.34
N GLU A 294 23.37 -24.29 9.29
CA GLU A 294 22.15 -23.54 9.00
C GLU A 294 22.46 -22.32 8.12
N MET A 295 21.60 -22.05 7.14
CA MET A 295 21.75 -20.94 6.21
C MET A 295 21.92 -19.61 6.95
N LYS A 296 21.13 -19.39 7.99
CA LYS A 296 21.24 -18.21 8.84
C LYS A 296 22.65 -17.99 9.39
N ASP A 297 23.28 -19.03 9.91
CA ASP A 297 24.62 -18.95 10.48
C ASP A 297 25.67 -18.69 9.39
N ILE A 298 25.50 -19.29 8.21
CA ILE A 298 26.37 -19.06 7.06
C ILE A 298 26.33 -17.60 6.61
N LEU A 299 25.15 -16.98 6.63
CA LEU A 299 24.96 -15.60 6.17
C LEU A 299 25.41 -14.56 7.20
N GLU A 300 25.45 -14.89 8.49
CA GLU A 300 25.83 -13.94 9.55
C GLU A 300 27.27 -14.11 10.05
N ASP A 301 27.83 -15.32 10.07
CA ASP A 301 29.21 -15.55 10.50
C ASP A 301 30.22 -15.29 9.36
N PRO A 302 31.20 -14.37 9.54
CA PRO A 302 32.16 -14.04 8.49
C PRO A 302 33.05 -15.21 8.03
N MET A 303 33.38 -16.16 8.92
CA MET A 303 34.21 -17.32 8.58
C MET A 303 33.42 -18.33 7.76
N LEU A 304 32.19 -18.63 8.18
CA LEU A 304 31.28 -19.50 7.42
C LEU A 304 30.95 -18.87 6.07
N PHE A 305 30.59 -17.59 6.02
CA PHE A 305 30.34 -16.88 4.78
C PHE A 305 31.49 -17.05 3.79
N LYS A 306 32.74 -16.81 4.24
CA LYS A 306 33.93 -16.98 3.41
C LYS A 306 34.16 -18.44 3.00
N SER A 307 33.90 -19.41 3.89
CA SER A 307 34.03 -20.84 3.59
C SER A 307 33.07 -21.26 2.47
N TYR A 308 31.79 -20.91 2.58
CA TYR A 308 30.78 -21.26 1.58
C TYR A 308 30.92 -20.47 0.28
N LEU A 309 31.34 -19.20 0.35
CA LEU A 309 31.69 -18.42 -0.84
C LEU A 309 32.82 -19.08 -1.67
N ASN A 310 33.74 -19.80 -1.02
CA ASN A 310 34.79 -20.54 -1.73
C ASN A 310 34.33 -21.88 -2.31
N LYS A 311 33.15 -22.37 -1.93
CA LYS A 311 32.56 -23.63 -2.43
C LYS A 311 31.70 -23.43 -3.67
N ILE A 312 31.18 -22.22 -3.89
CA ILE A 312 30.41 -21.89 -5.10
C ILE A 312 31.34 -21.66 -6.31
N ASP A 313 30.76 -21.78 -7.51
CA ASP A 313 31.48 -21.61 -8.77
C ASP A 313 32.00 -20.17 -8.94
N ILE A 314 32.99 -20.02 -9.83
CA ILE A 314 33.67 -18.73 -10.02
C ILE A 314 32.76 -17.65 -10.59
N SER A 315 31.74 -18.01 -11.39
CA SER A 315 30.79 -17.06 -11.96
C SER A 315 29.88 -16.50 -10.87
N ALA A 316 29.27 -17.38 -10.08
CA ALA A 316 28.45 -17.01 -8.92
C ALA A 316 29.26 -16.19 -7.90
N ARG A 317 30.50 -16.60 -7.60
CA ARG A 317 31.39 -15.85 -6.70
C ARG A 317 31.68 -14.44 -7.20
N LYS A 318 31.94 -14.29 -8.50
CA LYS A 318 32.19 -12.98 -9.13
C LYS A 318 30.96 -12.07 -9.03
N LYS A 319 29.75 -12.63 -9.13
CA LYS A 319 28.47 -11.92 -8.99
C LYS A 319 28.22 -11.48 -7.54
N VAL A 320 28.33 -12.41 -6.58
CA VAL A 320 28.14 -12.13 -5.13
C VAL A 320 29.12 -11.05 -4.66
N MET A 321 30.39 -11.12 -5.07
CA MET A 321 31.44 -10.18 -4.65
C MET A 321 31.63 -9.02 -5.63
N SER A 322 30.71 -8.78 -6.55
CA SER A 322 30.93 -7.88 -7.68
C SER A 322 31.24 -6.43 -7.26
N VAL A 323 30.51 -5.91 -6.26
CA VAL A 323 30.76 -4.58 -5.68
C VAL A 323 32.07 -4.54 -4.90
N ASP A 324 32.36 -5.54 -4.07
CA ASP A 324 33.59 -5.59 -3.27
C ASP A 324 34.83 -5.61 -4.19
N ARG A 325 34.78 -6.42 -5.27
CA ARG A 325 35.81 -6.47 -6.31
C ARG A 325 36.00 -5.13 -7.02
N TYR A 326 34.92 -4.39 -7.25
CA TYR A 326 34.99 -3.05 -7.82
C TYR A 326 35.67 -2.07 -6.86
N LEU A 327 35.30 -2.08 -5.58
CA LEU A 327 35.88 -1.22 -4.55
C LEU A 327 37.37 -1.52 -4.32
N GLU A 328 37.78 -2.79 -4.33
CA GLU A 328 39.19 -3.20 -4.23
C GLU A 328 40.04 -2.72 -5.41
N LYS A 329 39.51 -2.78 -6.64
CA LYS A 329 40.21 -2.28 -7.83
C LYS A 329 40.30 -0.76 -7.85
N LYS A 330 39.24 -0.09 -7.42
CA LYS A 330 39.19 1.37 -7.28
C LYS A 330 40.21 1.85 -6.24
N SER A 331 40.32 1.18 -5.10
CA SER A 331 41.31 1.52 -4.06
C SER A 331 42.76 1.24 -4.49
N SER A 332 42.96 0.25 -5.35
CA SER A 332 44.26 -0.08 -5.96
C SER A 332 44.68 0.88 -7.10
N GLY A 333 43.90 1.94 -7.38
CA GLY A 333 44.19 2.93 -8.41
C GLY A 333 43.95 2.46 -9.85
N THR A 334 43.28 1.32 -10.06
CA THR A 334 42.94 0.84 -11.40
C THR A 334 41.67 1.56 -11.88
N PHE A 335 41.77 2.28 -13.01
CA PHE A 335 40.57 2.81 -13.65
C PHE A 335 39.79 1.66 -14.28
N VAL A 336 38.58 1.40 -13.78
CA VAL A 336 37.67 0.41 -14.36
C VAL A 336 36.26 0.96 -14.33
N LYS A 337 35.49 0.72 -15.40
CA LYS A 337 34.09 1.11 -15.43
C LYS A 337 33.27 0.23 -14.50
N VAL A 338 32.20 0.80 -13.96
CA VAL A 338 31.28 0.09 -13.05
C VAL A 338 30.67 -1.11 -13.77
N GLU A 339 30.26 -0.90 -15.02
CA GLU A 339 29.58 -1.87 -15.88
C GLU A 339 30.46 -3.06 -16.24
N ASP A 340 31.79 -2.91 -16.19
CA ASP A 340 32.74 -3.98 -16.51
C ASP A 340 32.96 -4.96 -15.34
N ILE A 341 32.60 -4.58 -14.11
CA ILE A 341 32.85 -5.38 -12.90
C ILE A 341 31.58 -5.74 -12.16
N ILE A 342 30.67 -4.77 -11.97
CA ILE A 342 29.45 -4.97 -11.19
C ILE A 342 28.44 -5.68 -12.07
N ASP A 343 27.98 -6.85 -11.60
CA ASP A 343 26.96 -7.63 -12.27
C ASP A 343 25.69 -6.80 -12.44
N GLU A 344 25.06 -6.87 -13.62
CA GLU A 344 23.92 -6.03 -13.96
C GLU A 344 22.75 -6.19 -12.98
N GLU A 345 22.44 -7.42 -12.57
CA GLU A 345 21.37 -7.66 -11.61
C GLU A 345 21.66 -7.07 -10.23
N VAL A 346 22.94 -7.00 -9.83
CA VAL A 346 23.39 -6.37 -8.59
C VAL A 346 23.33 -4.86 -8.73
N ARG A 347 23.79 -4.32 -9.86
CA ARG A 347 23.72 -2.90 -10.18
C ARG A 347 22.28 -2.40 -10.12
N VAL A 348 21.35 -3.08 -10.80
CA VAL A 348 19.91 -2.77 -10.77
C VAL A 348 19.38 -2.81 -9.34
N ALA A 349 19.70 -3.86 -8.56
CA ALA A 349 19.26 -4.00 -7.18
C ALA A 349 19.72 -2.85 -6.26
N LEU A 350 20.86 -2.22 -6.57
CA LEU A 350 21.49 -1.20 -5.70
C LEU A 350 21.18 0.24 -6.10
N HIS A 351 20.36 0.48 -7.12
CA HIS A 351 19.84 1.83 -7.38
C HIS A 351 18.99 2.33 -6.22
N SER A 352 18.97 3.64 -6.04
CA SER A 352 18.09 4.37 -5.12
C SER A 352 17.31 5.45 -5.87
N PRO A 353 16.15 5.88 -5.37
CA PRO A 353 15.51 7.10 -5.83
C PRO A 353 16.48 8.28 -5.71
N HIS A 354 16.45 9.17 -6.69
CA HIS A 354 17.29 10.36 -6.67
C HIS A 354 16.84 11.31 -5.55
N SER A 355 17.81 11.96 -4.90
CA SER A 355 17.55 12.80 -3.71
C SER A 355 16.70 14.04 -3.97
N SER A 356 16.52 14.43 -5.23
CA SER A 356 15.68 15.59 -5.61
C SER A 356 14.17 15.31 -5.58
N LEU A 357 13.77 14.03 -5.52
CA LEU A 357 12.36 13.64 -5.50
C LEU A 357 11.71 13.96 -4.16
N LYS A 358 10.41 14.25 -4.16
CA LYS A 358 9.63 14.41 -2.92
C LYS A 358 9.59 13.08 -2.14
N PRO A 359 9.40 13.09 -0.81
CA PRO A 359 9.32 11.84 -0.03
C PRO A 359 8.31 10.81 -0.56
N SER A 360 7.10 11.24 -0.95
CA SER A 360 6.08 10.33 -1.50
C SER A 360 6.49 9.72 -2.85
N GLU A 361 7.21 10.47 -3.68
CA GLU A 361 7.77 9.98 -4.93
C GLU A 361 8.94 9.02 -4.68
N GLN A 362 9.79 9.30 -3.70
CA GLN A 362 10.87 8.39 -3.31
C GLN A 362 10.30 7.02 -2.88
N ASP A 363 9.22 7.01 -2.09
CA ASP A 363 8.55 5.77 -1.68
C ASP A 363 7.98 4.99 -2.89
N LEU A 364 7.40 5.69 -3.86
CA LEU A 364 6.90 5.10 -5.11
C LEU A 364 8.05 4.47 -5.93
N ILE A 365 9.15 5.21 -6.11
CA ILE A 365 10.31 4.73 -6.85
C ILE A 365 10.99 3.57 -6.12
N TRP A 366 11.01 3.58 -4.78
CA TRP A 366 11.47 2.42 -4.02
C TRP A 366 10.61 1.18 -4.27
N LYS A 367 9.28 1.32 -4.28
CA LYS A 367 8.38 0.21 -4.66
C LYS A 367 8.71 -0.29 -6.07
N LEU A 368 8.87 0.61 -7.04
CA LEU A 368 9.25 0.25 -8.41
C LEU A 368 10.58 -0.53 -8.47
N LEU A 369 11.63 -0.02 -7.84
CA LEU A 369 12.96 -0.64 -7.84
C LEU A 369 12.95 -2.04 -7.21
N VAL A 370 12.19 -2.21 -6.13
CA VAL A 370 11.99 -3.51 -5.47
C VAL A 370 11.20 -4.46 -6.36
N SER A 371 10.16 -3.99 -7.06
CA SER A 371 9.42 -4.80 -8.03
C SER A 371 10.30 -5.23 -9.21
N ILE A 372 11.21 -4.37 -9.69
CA ILE A 372 12.18 -4.72 -10.75
C ILE A 372 13.19 -5.76 -10.25
N SER A 373 13.75 -5.54 -9.05
CA SER A 373 14.81 -6.40 -8.52
C SER A 373 14.63 -6.65 -7.01
N PRO A 374 13.82 -7.66 -6.64
CA PRO A 374 13.48 -8.00 -5.25
C PRO A 374 14.60 -8.83 -4.59
N LYS A 375 15.80 -8.24 -4.47
CA LYS A 375 17.01 -8.89 -3.90
C LYS A 375 17.37 -8.37 -2.50
N ASP A 376 16.83 -7.23 -2.09
CA ASP A 376 16.97 -6.71 -0.73
C ASP A 376 15.70 -7.06 0.07
N VAL A 377 15.79 -8.06 0.93
CA VAL A 377 14.65 -8.57 1.71
C VAL A 377 14.04 -7.54 2.65
N LEU A 378 14.82 -6.57 3.14
CA LEU A 378 14.33 -5.52 4.02
C LEU A 378 13.48 -4.51 3.24
N PHE A 379 13.99 -4.07 2.09
CA PHE A 379 13.30 -3.11 1.24
C PHE A 379 12.07 -3.74 0.58
N LEU A 380 12.16 -5.04 0.25
CA LEU A 380 11.01 -5.82 -0.17
C LEU A 380 9.91 -5.82 0.91
N TYR A 381 10.27 -6.05 2.17
CA TYR A 381 9.31 -5.96 3.28
C TYR A 381 8.74 -4.55 3.50
N TRP A 382 9.51 -3.49 3.29
CA TRP A 382 9.05 -2.12 3.50
C TRP A 382 8.13 -1.60 2.41
N TYR A 383 8.48 -1.82 1.14
CA TYR A 383 7.82 -1.19 0.00
C TYR A 383 6.87 -2.11 -0.77
N ASP A 384 7.01 -3.44 -0.65
CA ASP A 384 6.12 -4.41 -1.30
C ASP A 384 5.85 -5.64 -0.40
N LYS A 385 5.04 -5.41 0.64
CA LYS A 385 4.68 -6.44 1.63
C LYS A 385 3.97 -7.64 1.01
N GLU A 386 3.17 -7.42 -0.02
CA GLU A 386 2.42 -8.51 -0.65
C GLU A 386 3.39 -9.46 -1.36
N GLU A 387 4.26 -8.92 -2.21
CA GLU A 387 5.27 -9.72 -2.90
C GLU A 387 6.26 -10.35 -1.92
N PHE A 388 6.60 -9.64 -0.84
CA PHE A 388 7.36 -10.21 0.28
C PHE A 388 6.68 -11.47 0.84
N TYR A 389 5.38 -11.40 1.19
CA TYR A 389 4.66 -12.54 1.75
C TYR A 389 4.51 -13.69 0.75
N LYS A 390 4.30 -13.40 -0.54
CA LYS A 390 4.27 -14.41 -1.61
C LYS A 390 5.59 -15.18 -1.67
N ARG A 391 6.73 -14.47 -1.68
CA ARG A 391 8.07 -15.08 -1.71
C ARG A 391 8.42 -15.80 -0.41
N TYR A 392 8.07 -15.22 0.73
CA TYR A 392 8.37 -15.76 2.05
C TYR A 392 7.78 -17.17 2.25
N LYS A 393 6.60 -17.45 1.68
CA LYS A 393 5.99 -18.79 1.73
C LYS A 393 6.88 -19.87 1.13
N ASN A 394 7.66 -19.54 0.11
CA ASN A 394 8.49 -20.48 -0.65
C ASN A 394 9.94 -20.57 -0.14
N TRP A 395 10.32 -19.76 0.84
CA TRP A 395 11.66 -19.81 1.43
C TRP A 395 11.81 -21.00 2.39
N SER A 396 13.03 -21.53 2.47
CA SER A 396 13.39 -22.55 3.47
C SER A 396 13.27 -21.98 4.88
N ASP A 397 13.08 -22.84 5.88
CA ASP A 397 12.87 -22.36 7.25
C ASP A 397 14.08 -21.62 7.83
N SER A 398 15.29 -22.01 7.43
CA SER A 398 16.53 -21.31 7.80
C SER A 398 16.64 -19.93 7.12
N MET A 399 16.20 -19.80 5.86
CA MET A 399 16.12 -18.52 5.15
C MET A 399 15.10 -17.59 5.81
N LYS A 400 13.94 -18.11 6.22
CA LYS A 400 12.91 -17.36 6.94
C LYS A 400 13.46 -16.77 8.24
N ASP A 401 14.26 -17.53 9.00
CA ASP A 401 14.86 -17.07 10.25
C ASP A 401 15.88 -15.94 10.03
N TRP A 402 16.71 -16.05 8.99
CA TRP A 402 17.63 -15.00 8.59
C TRP A 402 16.89 -13.71 8.19
N VAL A 403 15.83 -13.83 7.39
CA VAL A 403 15.03 -12.67 6.96
C VAL A 403 14.35 -11.99 8.15
N ILE A 404 13.72 -12.76 9.04
CA ILE A 404 13.10 -12.20 10.25
C ILE A 404 14.13 -11.45 11.09
N GLN A 405 15.30 -12.05 11.34
CA GLN A 405 16.36 -11.37 12.10
C GLN A 405 16.84 -10.10 11.39
N THR A 406 17.02 -10.15 10.08
CA THR A 406 17.42 -9.01 9.26
C THR A 406 16.41 -7.87 9.39
N ILE A 407 15.11 -8.17 9.32
CA ILE A 407 14.05 -7.18 9.47
C ILE A 407 14.05 -6.60 10.89
N LYS A 408 14.03 -7.45 11.93
CA LYS A 408 13.99 -6.99 13.33
C LYS A 408 15.20 -6.14 13.73
N ASN A 409 16.37 -6.39 13.18
CA ASN A 409 17.56 -5.60 13.46
C ASN A 409 17.55 -4.19 12.81
N ASN A 410 16.57 -3.90 11.95
CA ASN A 410 16.48 -2.66 11.19
C ASN A 410 15.13 -1.93 11.37
N ILE A 411 14.25 -2.39 12.26
CA ILE A 411 13.00 -1.72 12.65
C ILE A 411 13.23 -0.83 13.86
#